data_AF-F7VFL5-F1
#
_entry.id   AF-F7VFL5-F1
#
_cell.length_a   1.000
_cell.length_b   1.000
_cell.length_c   1.000
_cell.angle_alpha   90.00
_cell.angle_beta   90.00
_cell.angle_gamma   90.00
#
_symmetry.space_group_name_H-M   'P 1'
#
loop_
_entity.id
_entity.type
_entity.pdbx_description
1 polymer ?
#
loop_
_entity_poly.entity_id
_entity_poly.type
_entity_poly.pdbx_seq_one_letter_code
_entity_poly.pdbx_strand_id
1 'polypeptide(L)'
;MISPLPDAQEGAKSAILIEARHISQAYHKDSAVDLQVLDDVSLSLHSGEIVGLLGRSGSGKSTLLRILAGLLTPTSGDVLWQGKPLEGPDPGIAMVFQSFALFPWMTVEENVALGLEAKGIHGAERDRRVENAIDLIGLGGYENAWPKELSGGMQQRVGLARALVVQPDLLLMDEPFSALDVLTAENLRTDLVELWSENKLPVQGMLVVTHNIEEAVLICDRIMIFSSNPGRIAHILSVPFAHPRNREDSAFRQFVDHIYALMTQRAPIVSEADITSGQGQAAQPEPIFKALPQVSITMMIGMMEALAAPPLNGRADLPMLAEKLQLELDDLFPLGESLELLGLAELEDGDILLTNEGVHFVLSDLDERKAIMGHALIHHVPLVKTIRSVLDERPTHTANAERFRDELEVSMSPDYARQTLQTVVGWARFAELFDFDEEGDRFFLEDDGVE
;
A
#
# COMPACT_ATOMS: atom_id res chain seq x y z
N MET A 1 -55.70 -8.54 4.53
CA MET A 1 -55.27 -7.22 4.01
C MET A 1 -54.08 -6.80 4.82
N ILE A 2 -52.88 -7.12 4.33
CA ILE A 2 -51.61 -6.75 4.94
C ILE A 2 -51.24 -5.43 4.26
N SER A 3 -51.20 -4.35 5.05
CA SER A 3 -50.73 -3.04 4.56
C SER A 3 -49.29 -3.18 4.05
N PRO A 4 -48.95 -2.57 2.91
CA PRO A 4 -47.57 -2.53 2.46
C PRO A 4 -46.75 -1.67 3.43
N LEU A 5 -45.56 -2.16 3.75
CA LEU A 5 -44.50 -1.42 4.43
C LEU A 5 -44.19 -0.14 3.62
N PRO A 6 -43.91 1.00 4.26
CA PRO A 6 -43.59 2.23 3.57
C PRO A 6 -42.28 2.06 2.79
N ASP A 7 -42.30 2.50 1.54
CA ASP A 7 -41.16 2.58 0.64
C ASP A 7 -39.95 3.19 1.34
N ALA A 8 -38.81 2.48 1.23
CA ALA A 8 -37.51 3.01 1.61
C ALA A 8 -37.30 4.34 0.89
N GLN A 9 -37.13 5.41 1.66
CA GLN A 9 -36.89 6.75 1.14
C GLN A 9 -35.69 6.74 0.19
N GLU A 10 -35.91 7.11 -1.06
CA GLU A 10 -34.87 7.54 -2.00
C GLU A 10 -34.04 8.65 -1.32
N GLY A 11 -32.80 8.32 -0.94
CA GLY A 11 -31.88 9.26 -0.31
C GLY A 11 -31.65 10.48 -1.21
N ALA A 12 -31.76 11.67 -0.62
CA ALA A 12 -31.42 12.93 -1.28
C ALA A 12 -30.01 12.81 -1.89
N LYS A 13 -29.88 13.06 -3.20
CA LYS A 13 -28.58 13.01 -3.90
C LYS A 13 -27.61 13.98 -3.24
N SER A 14 -26.63 13.45 -2.50
CA SER A 14 -25.52 14.25 -1.98
C SER A 14 -24.76 14.91 -3.14
N ALA A 15 -24.34 16.16 -2.95
CA ALA A 15 -23.62 16.91 -3.98
C ALA A 15 -22.22 16.31 -4.20
N ILE A 16 -21.82 16.14 -5.45
CA ILE A 16 -20.47 15.69 -5.81
C ILE A 16 -19.49 16.85 -5.56
N LEU A 17 -18.51 16.63 -4.68
CA LEU A 17 -17.44 17.60 -4.39
C LEU A 17 -16.36 17.52 -5.46
N ILE A 18 -15.81 16.32 -5.70
CA ILE A 18 -14.78 16.10 -6.70
C ILE A 18 -15.07 14.86 -7.54
N GLU A 19 -14.75 14.93 -8.82
CA GLU A 19 -14.92 13.85 -9.77
C GLU A 19 -13.67 13.74 -10.65
N ALA A 20 -13.09 12.55 -10.73
CA ALA A 20 -12.03 12.22 -11.67
C ALA A 20 -12.63 11.31 -12.75
N ARG A 21 -12.44 11.66 -14.02
CA ARG A 21 -12.97 10.94 -15.17
C ARG A 21 -11.83 10.44 -16.05
N HIS A 22 -11.72 9.13 -16.19
CA HIS A 22 -10.77 8.45 -17.09
C HIS A 22 -9.33 8.94 -16.92
N ILE A 23 -8.90 9.10 -15.67
CA ILE A 23 -7.58 9.62 -15.33
C ILE A 23 -6.52 8.59 -15.67
N SER A 24 -5.62 8.95 -16.58
CA SER A 24 -4.38 8.21 -16.83
C SER A 24 -3.18 9.11 -16.62
N GLN A 25 -2.11 8.53 -16.09
CA GLN A 25 -0.86 9.25 -15.83
C GLN A 25 0.33 8.40 -16.22
N ALA A 26 1.20 8.95 -17.06
CA ALA A 26 2.47 8.34 -17.44
C ALA A 26 3.64 9.29 -17.18
N TYR A 27 4.77 8.76 -16.72
CA TYR A 27 6.01 9.50 -16.56
C TYR A 27 7.00 9.10 -17.65
N HIS A 28 7.52 10.10 -18.35
CA HIS A 28 8.56 9.91 -19.36
C HIS A 28 9.91 9.89 -18.61
N LYS A 29 10.53 8.72 -18.48
CA LYS A 29 11.96 8.63 -18.10
C LYS A 29 12.79 8.70 -19.38
N ASP A 30 14.08 9.02 -19.30
CA ASP A 30 15.03 9.07 -20.43
C ASP A 30 15.19 7.73 -21.22
N SER A 31 14.43 6.70 -20.85
CA SER A 31 14.27 5.42 -21.55
C SER A 31 13.13 5.52 -22.58
N ALA A 32 13.18 4.77 -23.67
CA ALA A 32 12.19 4.83 -24.76
C ALA A 32 10.74 4.35 -24.42
N VAL A 33 10.41 4.11 -23.15
CA VAL A 33 9.11 3.59 -22.70
C VAL A 33 8.54 4.46 -21.58
N ASP A 34 7.34 4.98 -21.77
CA ASP A 34 6.60 5.74 -20.76
C ASP A 34 6.16 4.81 -19.61
N LEU A 35 6.45 5.19 -18.36
CA LEU A 35 5.99 4.45 -17.19
C LEU A 35 4.55 4.87 -16.87
N GLN A 36 3.58 4.07 -17.29
CA GLN A 36 2.17 4.29 -16.97
C GLN A 36 1.88 3.93 -15.51
N VAL A 37 1.58 4.94 -14.69
CA VAL A 37 1.32 4.82 -13.26
C VAL A 37 -0.17 4.71 -12.95
N LEU A 38 -1.02 5.42 -13.69
CA LEU A 38 -2.47 5.34 -13.60
C LEU A 38 -3.06 5.05 -14.98
N ASP A 39 -4.12 4.26 -15.01
CA ASP A 39 -4.80 3.89 -16.24
C ASP A 39 -6.31 3.85 -16.05
N ASP A 40 -6.99 4.78 -16.73
CA ASP A 40 -8.45 4.87 -16.78
C ASP A 40 -9.13 4.87 -15.40
N VAL A 41 -8.61 5.68 -14.49
CA VAL A 41 -9.14 5.79 -13.12
C VAL A 41 -10.29 6.78 -13.08
N SER A 42 -11.48 6.29 -12.73
CA SER A 42 -12.67 7.12 -12.54
C SER A 42 -13.19 7.00 -11.11
N LEU A 43 -13.40 8.13 -10.43
CA LEU A 43 -13.98 8.16 -9.09
C LEU A 43 -14.77 9.44 -8.88
N SER A 44 -15.71 9.38 -7.94
CA SER A 44 -16.40 10.56 -7.43
C SER A 44 -16.37 10.54 -5.91
N LEU A 45 -16.37 11.71 -5.29
CA LEU A 45 -16.52 11.88 -3.86
C LEU A 45 -17.64 12.90 -3.61
N HIS A 46 -18.59 12.53 -2.77
CA HIS A 46 -19.75 13.33 -2.41
C HIS A 46 -19.55 14.04 -1.07
N SER A 47 -20.36 15.05 -0.83
CA SER A 47 -20.42 15.72 0.47
C SER A 47 -20.93 14.74 1.54
N GLY A 48 -20.31 14.77 2.71
CA GLY A 48 -20.67 13.96 3.87
C GLY A 48 -20.16 12.52 3.85
N GLU A 49 -19.22 12.15 2.96
CA GLU A 49 -18.56 10.84 3.01
C GLU A 49 -17.04 10.96 3.18
N ILE A 50 -16.47 9.93 3.80
CA ILE A 50 -15.04 9.63 3.79
C ILE A 50 -14.77 8.50 2.81
N VAL A 51 -13.90 8.74 1.83
CA VAL A 51 -13.49 7.73 0.84
C VAL A 51 -12.05 7.28 1.13
N GLY A 52 -11.86 5.98 1.30
CA GLY A 52 -10.56 5.35 1.43
C GLY A 52 -10.03 4.86 0.09
N LEU A 53 -8.78 5.19 -0.25
CA LEU A 53 -8.02 4.56 -1.32
C LEU A 53 -7.07 3.55 -0.70
N LEU A 54 -7.35 2.27 -0.93
CA LEU A 54 -6.62 1.14 -0.35
C LEU A 54 -5.83 0.43 -1.45
N GLY A 55 -4.59 0.06 -1.23
CA GLY A 55 -3.82 -0.72 -2.20
C GLY A 55 -2.34 -0.78 -1.86
N ARG A 56 -1.59 -1.68 -2.52
CA ARG A 56 -0.16 -1.91 -2.27
C ARG A 56 0.68 -0.64 -2.51
N SER A 57 1.86 -0.57 -1.90
CA SER A 57 2.83 0.50 -2.22
C SER A 57 3.13 0.53 -3.72
N GLY A 58 3.27 1.73 -4.28
CA GLY A 58 3.50 1.92 -5.72
C GLY A 58 2.28 1.79 -6.64
N SER A 59 1.07 1.54 -6.12
CA SER A 59 -0.15 1.40 -6.96
C SER A 59 -0.69 2.71 -7.57
N GLY A 60 0.01 3.85 -7.39
CA GLY A 60 -0.38 5.14 -7.96
C GLY A 60 -1.33 6.01 -7.10
N LYS A 61 -1.71 5.57 -5.89
CA LYS A 61 -2.60 6.30 -4.97
C LYS A 61 -2.17 7.76 -4.71
N SER A 62 -0.91 7.97 -4.30
CA SER A 62 -0.38 9.32 -4.05
C SER A 62 -0.29 10.16 -5.33
N THR A 63 -0.09 9.53 -6.50
CA THR A 63 -0.14 10.22 -7.81
C THR A 63 -1.55 10.72 -8.10
N LEU A 64 -2.57 9.88 -7.90
CA LEU A 64 -3.97 10.26 -8.03
C LEU A 64 -4.33 11.38 -7.05
N LEU A 65 -3.88 11.29 -5.80
CA LEU A 65 -4.17 12.30 -4.78
C LEU A 65 -3.58 13.67 -5.13
N ARG A 66 -2.37 13.70 -5.71
CA ARG A 66 -1.76 14.94 -6.25
C ARG A 66 -2.53 15.49 -7.46
N ILE A 67 -3.08 14.62 -8.31
CA ILE A 67 -3.95 15.04 -9.43
C ILE A 67 -5.24 15.67 -8.90
N LEU A 68 -5.89 15.05 -7.93
CA LEU A 68 -7.10 15.56 -7.28
C LEU A 68 -6.84 16.86 -6.51
N ALA A 69 -5.62 17.07 -6.00
CA ALA A 69 -5.20 18.33 -5.37
C ALA A 69 -4.88 19.45 -6.37
N GLY A 70 -4.88 19.17 -7.69
CA GLY A 70 -4.45 20.11 -8.72
C GLY A 70 -2.95 20.38 -8.74
N LEU A 71 -2.14 19.55 -8.04
CA LEU A 71 -0.69 19.65 -7.99
C LEU A 71 0.01 18.97 -9.18
N LEU A 72 -0.70 18.06 -9.84
CA LEU A 72 -0.22 17.33 -11.01
C LEU A 72 -1.33 17.31 -12.08
N THR A 73 -1.00 17.72 -13.30
CA THR A 73 -1.91 17.57 -14.44
C THR A 73 -1.86 16.13 -14.94
N PRO A 74 -3.01 15.44 -15.10
CA PRO A 74 -3.03 14.09 -15.64
C PRO A 74 -2.60 14.09 -17.11
N THR A 75 -2.11 12.94 -17.60
CA THR A 75 -1.74 12.77 -19.02
C THR A 75 -3.00 12.71 -19.91
N SER A 76 -4.07 12.11 -19.40
CA SER A 76 -5.40 12.14 -19.99
C SER A 76 -6.50 12.06 -18.93
N GLY A 77 -7.71 12.43 -19.31
CA GLY A 77 -8.86 12.51 -18.41
C GLY A 77 -9.01 13.89 -17.79
N ASP A 78 -10.11 14.08 -17.06
CA ASP A 78 -10.49 15.37 -16.48
C ASP A 78 -10.81 15.23 -15.00
N VAL A 79 -10.38 16.23 -14.21
CA VAL A 79 -10.83 16.39 -12.82
C VAL A 79 -11.81 17.54 -12.75
N LEU A 80 -12.97 17.30 -12.16
CA LEU A 80 -13.99 18.31 -11.89
C LEU A 80 -14.09 18.57 -10.40
N TRP A 81 -13.89 19.83 -10.01
CA TRP A 81 -14.14 20.34 -8.67
C TRP A 81 -15.47 21.10 -8.67
N GLN A 82 -16.45 20.63 -7.89
CA GLN A 82 -17.80 21.16 -7.82
C GLN A 82 -18.46 21.37 -9.20
N GLY A 83 -18.23 20.40 -10.10
CA GLY A 83 -18.74 20.40 -11.47
C GLY A 83 -17.98 21.28 -12.48
N LYS A 84 -16.86 21.90 -12.09
CA LYS A 84 -16.01 22.72 -12.97
C LYS A 84 -14.63 22.08 -13.14
N PRO A 85 -13.98 22.20 -14.31
CA PRO A 85 -12.61 21.71 -14.50
C PRO A 85 -11.64 22.26 -13.45
N LEU A 86 -10.82 21.39 -12.88
CA LEU A 86 -9.75 21.75 -11.95
C LEU A 86 -8.48 22.06 -12.75
N GLU A 87 -8.14 23.35 -12.86
CA GLU A 87 -6.98 23.82 -13.65
C GLU A 87 -5.68 23.92 -12.83
N GLY A 88 -5.75 23.66 -11.52
CA GLY A 88 -4.62 23.77 -10.60
C GLY A 88 -5.07 23.69 -9.15
N PRO A 89 -4.21 24.03 -8.18
CA PRO A 89 -4.55 23.97 -6.76
C PRO A 89 -5.68 24.94 -6.41
N ASP A 90 -6.73 24.43 -5.74
CA ASP A 90 -7.90 25.22 -5.34
C ASP A 90 -7.89 25.46 -3.81
N PRO A 91 -8.21 26.67 -3.33
CA PRO A 91 -8.23 26.99 -1.89
C PRO A 91 -9.28 26.24 -1.06
N GLY A 92 -10.24 25.57 -1.71
CA GLY A 92 -11.21 24.66 -1.11
C GLY A 92 -10.69 23.22 -0.95
N ILE A 93 -9.49 22.91 -1.44
CA ILE A 93 -8.87 21.58 -1.29
C ILE A 93 -7.61 21.73 -0.44
N ALA A 94 -7.51 20.96 0.64
CA ALA A 94 -6.30 20.89 1.45
C ALA A 94 -5.71 19.47 1.42
N MET A 95 -4.39 19.38 1.50
CA MET A 95 -3.66 18.11 1.48
C MET A 95 -2.81 17.96 2.75
N VAL A 96 -2.90 16.79 3.39
CA VAL A 96 -2.00 16.33 4.44
C VAL A 96 -1.08 15.28 3.82
N PHE A 97 0.23 15.51 3.92
CA PHE A 97 1.26 14.65 3.33
C PHE A 97 1.69 13.55 4.31
N GLN A 98 2.26 12.47 3.75
CA GLN A 98 2.84 11.36 4.53
C GLN A 98 4.02 11.81 5.41
N SER A 99 4.88 12.69 4.89
CA SER A 99 5.85 13.40 5.73
C SER A 99 5.16 14.59 6.37
N PHE A 100 5.48 14.88 7.65
CA PHE A 100 4.89 16.01 8.39
C PHE A 100 5.00 17.33 7.60
N ALA A 101 6.03 17.46 6.76
CA ALA A 101 6.29 18.59 5.88
C ALA A 101 6.19 19.94 6.61
N LEU A 102 6.51 19.96 7.92
CA LEU A 102 6.55 21.16 8.74
C LEU A 102 7.84 21.92 8.45
N PHE A 103 7.77 23.24 8.48
CA PHE A 103 8.94 24.10 8.37
C PHE A 103 9.68 24.07 9.72
N PRO A 104 10.90 23.50 9.79
CA PRO A 104 11.59 23.26 11.07
C PRO A 104 12.10 24.54 11.74
N TRP A 105 12.12 25.66 11.00
CA TRP A 105 12.48 26.99 11.47
C TRP A 105 11.25 27.89 11.73
N MET A 106 10.05 27.31 11.74
CA MET A 106 8.81 27.99 12.13
C MET A 106 8.23 27.32 13.38
N THR A 107 7.58 28.09 14.26
CA THR A 107 6.84 27.55 15.41
C THR A 107 5.57 26.82 14.95
N VAL A 108 4.85 26.18 15.88
CA VAL A 108 3.53 25.59 15.61
C VAL A 108 2.58 26.65 15.05
N GLU A 109 2.47 27.80 15.72
CA GLU A 109 1.61 28.90 15.27
C GLU A 109 1.95 29.35 13.85
N GLU A 110 3.24 29.55 13.56
CA GLU A 110 3.72 29.99 12.24
C GLU A 110 3.47 28.93 11.16
N ASN A 111 3.68 27.65 11.46
CA ASN A 111 3.38 26.55 10.55
C ASN A 111 1.89 26.51 10.19
N VAL A 112 1.02 26.67 11.19
CA VAL A 112 -0.45 26.67 10.99
C VAL A 112 -0.87 27.92 10.22
N ALA A 113 -0.32 29.10 10.53
CA ALA A 113 -0.72 30.36 9.90
C ALA A 113 -0.39 30.47 8.40
N LEU A 114 0.56 29.68 7.90
CA LEU A 114 1.10 29.83 6.54
C LEU A 114 0.02 29.85 5.44
N GLY A 115 -0.98 28.97 5.55
CA GLY A 115 -2.07 28.89 4.57
C GLY A 115 -3.00 30.12 4.59
N LEU A 116 -3.15 30.76 5.76
CA LEU A 116 -3.92 32.00 5.89
C LEU A 116 -3.18 33.19 5.29
N GLU A 117 -1.88 33.27 5.51
CA GLU A 117 -1.03 34.33 4.97
C GLU A 117 -0.99 34.30 3.44
N ALA A 118 -0.93 33.10 2.85
CA ALA A 118 -1.05 32.91 1.40
C ALA A 118 -2.42 33.37 0.85
N LYS A 119 -3.49 33.30 1.65
CA LYS A 119 -4.82 33.86 1.34
C LYS A 119 -4.95 35.36 1.65
N GLY A 120 -3.88 36.02 2.12
CA GLY A 120 -3.89 37.44 2.51
C GLY A 120 -4.65 37.73 3.81
N ILE A 121 -4.88 36.73 4.65
CA ILE A 121 -5.54 36.87 5.96
C ILE A 121 -4.47 37.16 7.01
N HIS A 122 -4.60 38.30 7.70
CA HIS A 122 -3.60 38.81 8.65
C HIS A 122 -4.25 39.39 9.91
N GLY A 123 -3.41 39.68 10.92
CA GLY A 123 -3.81 40.35 12.16
C GLY A 123 -4.74 39.49 13.02
N ALA A 124 -5.68 40.14 13.72
CA ALA A 124 -6.53 39.47 14.70
C ALA A 124 -7.35 38.28 14.14
N GLU A 125 -7.72 38.30 12.86
CA GLU A 125 -8.44 37.17 12.24
C GLU A 125 -7.51 35.97 11.97
N ARG A 126 -6.23 36.21 11.61
CA ARG A 126 -5.22 35.15 11.52
C ARG A 126 -5.07 34.49 12.88
N ASP A 127 -4.78 35.30 13.91
CA ASP A 127 -4.46 34.80 15.25
C ASP A 127 -5.63 33.98 15.82
N ARG A 128 -6.86 34.49 15.69
CA ARG A 128 -8.07 33.78 16.10
C ARG A 128 -8.26 32.45 15.38
N ARG A 129 -8.01 32.38 14.07
CA ARG A 129 -8.16 31.12 13.31
C ARG A 129 -7.10 30.10 13.68
N VAL A 130 -5.86 30.56 13.87
CA VAL A 130 -4.74 29.71 14.27
C VAL A 130 -4.98 29.12 15.65
N GLU A 131 -5.36 29.95 16.63
CA GLU A 131 -5.71 29.51 17.99
C GLU A 131 -6.82 28.44 17.95
N ASN A 132 -7.93 28.72 17.26
CA ASN A 132 -9.02 27.75 17.13
C ASN A 132 -8.58 26.43 16.47
N ALA A 133 -7.69 26.48 15.46
CA ALA A 133 -7.20 25.29 14.78
C ALA A 133 -6.28 24.46 15.69
N ILE A 134 -5.42 25.10 16.48
CA ILE A 134 -4.52 24.45 17.45
C ILE A 134 -5.32 23.84 18.60
N ASP A 135 -6.38 24.49 19.05
CA ASP A 135 -7.28 23.95 20.08
C ASP A 135 -8.08 22.76 19.56
N LEU A 136 -8.59 22.82 18.32
CA LEU A 136 -9.38 21.76 17.70
C LEU A 136 -8.64 20.41 17.67
N ILE A 137 -7.33 20.46 17.44
CA ILE A 137 -6.44 19.29 17.40
C ILE A 137 -5.77 18.96 18.75
N GLY A 138 -6.10 19.71 19.81
CA GLY A 138 -5.68 19.43 21.18
C GLY A 138 -4.24 19.83 21.53
N LEU A 139 -3.68 20.83 20.85
CA LEU A 139 -2.30 21.32 21.08
C LEU A 139 -2.24 22.72 21.75
N GLY A 140 -3.30 23.15 22.42
CA GLY A 140 -3.28 24.36 23.23
C GLY A 140 -2.11 24.35 24.23
N GLY A 141 -1.36 25.46 24.29
CA GLY A 141 -0.13 25.61 25.07
C GLY A 141 1.17 25.24 24.34
N TYR A 142 1.12 24.76 23.10
CA TYR A 142 2.29 24.45 22.26
C TYR A 142 2.49 25.41 21.09
N GLU A 143 1.81 26.55 21.07
CA GLU A 143 1.81 27.52 19.96
C GLU A 143 3.22 28.00 19.60
N ASN A 144 4.06 28.19 20.61
CA ASN A 144 5.43 28.69 20.48
C ASN A 144 6.49 27.58 20.34
N ALA A 145 6.08 26.30 20.36
CA ALA A 145 7.01 25.19 20.25
C ALA A 145 7.54 25.06 18.82
N TRP A 146 8.77 24.61 18.66
CA TRP A 146 9.37 24.26 17.38
C TRP A 146 9.07 22.79 17.04
N PRO A 147 8.97 22.40 15.74
CA PRO A 147 8.69 21.02 15.35
C PRO A 147 9.59 19.98 16.03
N LYS A 148 10.89 20.27 16.19
CA LYS A 148 11.86 19.39 16.88
C LYS A 148 11.57 19.14 18.36
N GLU A 149 10.70 19.93 18.99
CA GLU A 149 10.30 19.82 20.40
C GLU A 149 9.02 18.98 20.57
N LEU A 150 8.42 18.55 19.45
CA LEU A 150 7.16 17.80 19.39
C LEU A 150 7.42 16.32 19.11
N SER A 151 6.57 15.44 19.64
CA SER A 151 6.53 14.04 19.22
C SER A 151 5.98 13.91 17.78
N GLY A 152 6.20 12.77 17.12
CA GLY A 152 5.67 12.53 15.77
C GLY A 152 4.15 12.74 15.67
N GLY A 153 3.39 12.26 16.65
CA GLY A 153 1.94 12.48 16.70
C GLY A 153 1.53 13.94 16.83
N MET A 154 2.28 14.70 17.63
CA MET A 154 2.07 16.15 17.74
C MET A 154 2.42 16.85 16.43
N GLN A 155 3.51 16.49 15.76
CA GLN A 155 3.85 17.04 14.44
C GLN A 155 2.76 16.74 13.40
N GLN A 156 2.19 15.54 13.42
CA GLN A 156 1.08 15.19 12.52
C GLN A 156 -0.18 16.02 12.81
N ARG A 157 -0.52 16.23 14.09
CA ARG A 157 -1.61 17.12 14.50
C ARG A 157 -1.39 18.55 14.00
N VAL A 158 -0.17 19.07 14.07
CA VAL A 158 0.17 20.39 13.50
C VAL A 158 -0.03 20.40 11.97
N GLY A 159 0.36 19.33 11.28
CA GLY A 159 0.10 19.16 9.84
C GLY A 159 -1.40 19.21 9.50
N LEU A 160 -2.23 18.54 10.30
CA LEU A 160 -3.69 18.58 10.19
C LEU A 160 -4.24 19.99 10.50
N ALA A 161 -3.78 20.64 11.56
CA ALA A 161 -4.17 22.00 11.93
C ALA A 161 -3.91 22.99 10.79
N ARG A 162 -2.72 22.90 10.17
CA ARG A 162 -2.33 23.70 9.00
C ARG A 162 -3.24 23.47 7.80
N ALA A 163 -3.74 22.25 7.59
CA ALA A 163 -4.71 21.95 6.53
C ALA A 163 -6.12 22.48 6.87
N LEU A 164 -6.54 22.38 8.13
CA LEU A 164 -7.90 22.74 8.56
C LEU A 164 -8.12 24.25 8.75
N VAL A 165 -7.07 25.00 9.10
CA VAL A 165 -7.16 26.44 9.40
C VAL A 165 -7.71 27.27 8.23
N VAL A 166 -7.48 26.81 6.99
CA VAL A 166 -7.96 27.46 5.77
C VAL A 166 -9.41 27.12 5.43
N GLN A 167 -10.06 26.30 6.27
CA GLN A 167 -11.45 25.82 6.16
C GLN A 167 -11.74 25.21 4.78
N PRO A 168 -11.06 24.12 4.41
CA PRO A 168 -11.22 23.49 3.10
C PRO A 168 -12.54 22.72 3.01
N ASP A 169 -13.15 22.69 1.82
CA ASP A 169 -14.31 21.84 1.57
C ASP A 169 -13.92 20.35 1.46
N LEU A 170 -12.72 20.07 0.94
CA LEU A 170 -12.19 18.71 0.76
C LEU A 170 -10.83 18.57 1.43
N LEU A 171 -10.69 17.53 2.26
CA LEU A 171 -9.41 17.15 2.87
C LEU A 171 -8.88 15.87 2.21
N LEU A 172 -7.70 15.97 1.61
CA LEU A 172 -6.97 14.85 1.03
C LEU A 172 -5.85 14.45 1.99
N MET A 173 -5.72 13.16 2.32
CA MET A 173 -4.72 12.68 3.25
C MET A 173 -3.93 11.53 2.63
N ASP A 174 -2.61 11.70 2.51
CA ASP A 174 -1.69 10.70 1.94
C ASP A 174 -0.96 9.98 3.08
N GLU A 175 -1.43 8.78 3.46
CA GLU A 175 -0.91 7.97 4.57
C GLU A 175 -0.69 8.76 5.87
N PRO A 176 -1.73 9.46 6.38
CA PRO A 176 -1.58 10.41 7.49
C PRO A 176 -1.21 9.78 8.83
N PHE A 177 -1.18 8.45 8.94
CA PHE A 177 -0.91 7.74 10.20
C PHE A 177 0.30 6.80 10.12
N SER A 178 0.94 6.64 8.96
CA SER A 178 1.98 5.63 8.76
C SER A 178 3.29 5.92 9.49
N ALA A 179 3.62 7.20 9.69
CA ALA A 179 4.87 7.62 10.34
C ALA A 179 4.79 7.65 11.89
N LEU A 180 3.71 7.12 12.47
CA LEU A 180 3.41 7.20 13.90
C LEU A 180 3.51 5.82 14.54
N ASP A 181 3.90 5.77 15.82
CA ASP A 181 3.76 4.55 16.61
C ASP A 181 2.28 4.15 16.75
N VAL A 182 2.04 2.86 16.96
CA VAL A 182 0.70 2.23 16.93
C VAL A 182 -0.32 2.97 17.80
N LEU A 183 0.04 3.27 19.06
CA LEU A 183 -0.88 3.89 20.02
C LEU A 183 -1.16 5.36 19.67
N THR A 184 -0.13 6.09 19.22
CA THR A 184 -0.30 7.47 18.76
C THR A 184 -1.17 7.55 17.51
N ALA A 185 -0.96 6.65 16.55
CA ALA A 185 -1.77 6.54 15.35
C ALA A 185 -3.24 6.24 15.69
N GLU A 186 -3.48 5.30 16.61
CA GLU A 186 -4.82 4.93 17.08
C GLU A 186 -5.56 6.09 17.73
N ASN A 187 -4.91 6.82 18.63
CA ASN A 187 -5.49 7.98 19.28
C ASN A 187 -5.83 9.08 18.25
N LEU A 188 -4.93 9.36 17.31
CA LEU A 188 -5.17 10.38 16.29
C LEU A 188 -6.32 10.00 15.33
N ARG A 189 -6.44 8.72 14.96
CA ARG A 189 -7.55 8.22 14.15
C ARG A 189 -8.89 8.37 14.87
N THR A 190 -8.92 7.97 16.15
CA THR A 190 -10.12 8.08 16.99
C THR A 190 -10.57 9.53 17.08
N ASP A 191 -9.65 10.45 17.42
CA ASP A 191 -9.94 11.89 17.48
C ASP A 191 -10.47 12.43 16.13
N LEU A 192 -9.86 12.04 15.01
CA LEU A 192 -10.30 12.48 13.68
C LEU A 192 -11.74 12.02 13.38
N VAL A 193 -12.04 10.74 13.65
CA VAL A 193 -13.37 10.16 13.43
C VAL A 193 -14.41 10.80 14.35
N GLU A 194 -14.06 11.09 15.61
CA GLU A 194 -14.93 11.78 16.55
C GLU A 194 -15.24 13.21 16.06
N LEU A 195 -14.21 13.99 15.70
CA LEU A 195 -14.38 15.35 15.19
C LEU A 195 -15.21 15.39 13.90
N TRP A 196 -15.04 14.39 13.02
CA TRP A 196 -15.86 14.23 11.82
C TRP A 196 -17.31 13.90 12.15
N SER A 197 -17.54 12.89 12.99
CA SER A 197 -18.88 12.40 13.35
C SER A 197 -19.70 13.46 14.10
N GLU A 198 -19.04 14.32 14.87
CA GLU A 198 -19.66 15.43 15.58
C GLU A 198 -19.82 16.71 14.73
N ASN A 199 -19.46 16.68 13.44
CA ASN A 199 -19.44 17.85 12.54
C ASN A 199 -18.62 19.04 13.09
N LYS A 200 -17.54 18.74 13.82
CA LYS A 200 -16.60 19.75 14.35
C LYS A 200 -15.49 20.10 13.36
N LEU A 201 -15.17 19.19 12.43
CA LEU A 201 -14.23 19.48 11.35
C LEU A 201 -14.86 20.45 10.33
N PRO A 202 -14.17 21.53 9.95
CA PRO A 202 -14.65 22.48 8.95
C PRO A 202 -14.43 21.95 7.53
N VAL A 203 -14.87 20.72 7.24
CA VAL A 203 -14.69 20.04 5.95
C VAL A 203 -16.00 19.37 5.50
N GLN A 204 -16.22 19.25 4.20
CA GLN A 204 -17.42 18.63 3.63
C GLN A 204 -17.19 17.19 3.17
N GLY A 205 -15.95 16.77 2.97
CA GLY A 205 -15.61 15.40 2.57
C GLY A 205 -14.13 15.13 2.74
N MET A 206 -13.76 13.85 2.85
CA MET A 206 -12.38 13.44 3.06
C MET A 206 -11.99 12.28 2.15
N LEU A 207 -10.78 12.31 1.60
CA LEU A 207 -10.20 11.19 0.86
C LEU A 207 -8.89 10.78 1.53
N VAL A 208 -8.83 9.52 1.98
CA VAL A 208 -7.71 8.99 2.76
C VAL A 208 -7.03 7.89 1.97
N VAL A 209 -5.73 8.05 1.71
CA VAL A 209 -4.89 6.98 1.18
C VAL A 209 -4.29 6.23 2.36
N THR A 210 -4.44 4.92 2.35
CA THR A 210 -3.84 4.03 3.35
C THR A 210 -3.50 2.69 2.71
N HIS A 211 -2.55 1.98 3.28
CA HIS A 211 -2.30 0.56 3.01
C HIS A 211 -2.93 -0.34 4.08
N ASN A 212 -3.39 0.22 5.21
CA ASN A 212 -3.96 -0.53 6.31
C ASN A 212 -5.48 -0.75 6.11
N ILE A 213 -5.89 -2.02 6.00
CA ILE A 213 -7.28 -2.42 5.77
C ILE A 213 -8.17 -2.05 6.96
N GLU A 214 -7.74 -2.37 8.17
CA GLU A 214 -8.50 -2.10 9.40
C GLU A 214 -8.73 -0.61 9.58
N GLU A 215 -7.72 0.22 9.30
CA GLU A 215 -7.83 1.67 9.29
C GLU A 215 -8.87 2.17 8.27
N ALA A 216 -8.83 1.64 7.04
CA ALA A 216 -9.80 1.99 6.02
C ALA A 216 -11.24 1.65 6.46
N VAL A 217 -11.45 0.47 7.05
CA VAL A 217 -12.76 0.05 7.57
C VAL A 217 -13.16 0.83 8.82
N LEU A 218 -12.22 1.28 9.63
CA LEU A 218 -12.50 2.07 10.83
C LEU A 218 -12.95 3.48 10.49
N ILE A 219 -12.39 4.10 9.45
CA ILE A 219 -12.58 5.53 9.15
C ILE A 219 -13.55 5.76 7.99
N CYS A 220 -13.45 4.99 6.91
CA CYS A 220 -14.05 5.36 5.61
C CYS A 220 -15.49 4.85 5.45
N ASP A 221 -16.36 5.61 4.79
CA ASP A 221 -17.71 5.17 4.42
C ASP A 221 -17.70 4.33 3.14
N ARG A 222 -16.70 4.57 2.28
CA ARG A 222 -16.48 3.84 1.03
C ARG A 222 -15.00 3.59 0.81
N ILE A 223 -14.64 2.37 0.40
CA ILE A 223 -13.26 1.95 0.16
C ILE A 223 -13.11 1.59 -1.31
N MET A 224 -12.09 2.13 -1.97
CA MET A 224 -11.71 1.83 -3.34
C MET A 224 -10.38 1.07 -3.31
N ILE A 225 -10.39 -0.18 -3.77
CA ILE A 225 -9.21 -1.03 -3.82
C ILE A 225 -8.48 -0.79 -5.14
N PHE A 226 -7.21 -0.40 -5.05
CA PHE A 226 -6.33 -0.13 -6.17
C PHE A 226 -5.51 -1.36 -6.53
N SER A 227 -5.55 -1.76 -7.80
CA SER A 227 -4.56 -2.66 -8.39
C SER A 227 -3.26 -1.92 -8.67
N SER A 228 -2.15 -2.64 -8.80
CA SER A 228 -0.85 -2.08 -9.18
C SER A 228 -0.52 -2.39 -10.65
N ASN A 229 0.20 -1.47 -11.30
CA ASN A 229 0.88 -1.65 -12.60
C ASN A 229 -0.01 -2.03 -13.80
N PRO A 230 -0.77 -1.08 -14.36
CA PRO A 230 -0.97 0.30 -13.90
C PRO A 230 -2.00 0.39 -12.76
N GLY A 231 -1.97 1.51 -12.04
CA GLY A 231 -2.96 1.82 -11.02
C GLY A 231 -4.37 1.91 -11.60
N ARG A 232 -5.26 1.03 -11.18
CA ARG A 232 -6.69 1.02 -11.53
C ARG A 232 -7.55 0.73 -10.30
N ILE A 233 -8.81 1.13 -10.33
CA ILE A 233 -9.77 0.73 -9.28
C ILE A 233 -10.28 -0.67 -9.61
N ALA A 234 -9.90 -1.65 -8.78
CA ALA A 234 -10.31 -3.04 -8.93
C ALA A 234 -11.69 -3.30 -8.29
N HIS A 235 -11.92 -2.71 -7.10
CA HIS A 235 -13.16 -2.90 -6.36
C HIS A 235 -13.58 -1.60 -5.65
N ILE A 236 -14.88 -1.40 -5.51
CA ILE A 236 -15.47 -0.32 -4.72
C ILE A 236 -16.44 -0.96 -3.72
N LEU A 237 -16.23 -0.69 -2.44
CA LEU A 237 -16.97 -1.29 -1.34
C LEU A 237 -17.56 -0.20 -0.45
N SER A 238 -18.85 -0.28 -0.15
CA SER A 238 -19.46 0.54 0.90
C SER A 238 -19.27 -0.14 2.25
N VAL A 239 -18.80 0.61 3.25
CA VAL A 239 -18.63 0.09 4.61
C VAL A 239 -20.01 0.05 5.28
N PRO A 240 -20.51 -1.12 5.69
CA PRO A 240 -21.90 -1.27 6.14
C PRO A 240 -22.14 -0.81 7.59
N PHE A 241 -21.15 -0.18 8.24
CA PHE A 241 -21.18 0.16 9.66
C PHE A 241 -21.22 1.68 9.86
N ALA A 242 -22.14 2.14 10.72
CA ALA A 242 -22.17 3.53 11.16
C ALA A 242 -21.08 3.81 12.22
N HIS A 243 -20.64 5.06 12.32
CA HIS A 243 -19.76 5.51 13.40
C HIS A 243 -20.54 5.65 14.73
N PRO A 244 -19.91 5.39 15.90
CA PRO A 244 -18.55 4.84 16.07
C PRO A 244 -18.50 3.34 15.80
N ARG A 245 -17.43 2.89 15.13
CA ARG A 245 -17.21 1.48 14.77
C ARG A 245 -16.38 0.76 15.84
N ASN A 246 -16.67 -0.53 16.05
CA ASN A 246 -15.95 -1.36 17.02
C ASN A 246 -15.18 -2.47 16.30
N ARG A 247 -13.85 -2.44 16.41
CA ARG A 247 -12.95 -3.45 15.82
C ARG A 247 -13.12 -4.86 16.41
N GLU A 248 -13.66 -4.94 17.61
CA GLU A 248 -13.93 -6.21 18.29
C GLU A 248 -15.21 -6.89 17.79
N ASP A 249 -16.03 -6.21 16.96
CA ASP A 249 -17.21 -6.82 16.39
C ASP A 249 -16.84 -7.89 15.34
N SER A 250 -17.43 -9.07 15.49
CA SER A 250 -17.33 -10.15 14.50
C SER A 250 -17.67 -9.72 13.08
N ALA A 251 -18.68 -8.84 12.90
CA ALA A 251 -19.08 -8.36 11.58
C ALA A 251 -18.01 -7.45 10.97
N PHE A 252 -17.34 -6.63 11.81
CA PHE A 252 -16.23 -5.79 11.39
C PHE A 252 -15.06 -6.65 10.92
N ARG A 253 -14.66 -7.66 11.70
CA ARG A 253 -13.57 -8.59 11.36
C ARG A 253 -13.84 -9.33 10.05
N GLN A 254 -15.06 -9.87 9.88
CA GLN A 254 -15.45 -10.53 8.62
C GLN A 254 -15.36 -9.61 7.40
N PHE A 255 -15.64 -8.31 7.58
CA PHE A 255 -15.52 -7.35 6.48
C PHE A 255 -14.06 -7.01 6.17
N VAL A 256 -13.20 -6.92 7.19
CA VAL A 256 -11.74 -6.82 7.01
C VAL A 256 -11.21 -8.05 6.28
N ASP A 257 -11.59 -9.26 6.70
CA ASP A 257 -11.20 -10.52 6.05
C ASP A 257 -11.67 -10.57 4.59
N HIS A 258 -12.87 -10.06 4.31
CA HIS A 258 -13.38 -9.96 2.94
C HIS A 258 -12.53 -9.03 2.07
N ILE A 259 -12.15 -7.85 2.57
CA ILE A 259 -11.27 -6.93 1.85
C ILE A 259 -9.89 -7.55 1.65
N TYR A 260 -9.37 -8.23 2.67
CA TYR A 260 -8.12 -8.97 2.61
C TYR A 260 -8.16 -10.03 1.50
N ALA A 261 -9.23 -10.82 1.41
CA ALA A 261 -9.44 -11.78 0.33
C ALA A 261 -9.47 -11.10 -1.06
N LEU A 262 -10.08 -9.93 -1.19
CA LEU A 262 -10.09 -9.19 -2.46
C LEU A 262 -8.72 -8.62 -2.85
N MET A 263 -7.87 -8.30 -1.88
CA MET A 263 -6.50 -7.80 -2.12
C MET A 263 -5.50 -8.92 -2.41
N THR A 264 -5.81 -10.16 -2.02
CA THR A 264 -4.95 -11.34 -2.17
C THR A 264 -5.39 -12.26 -3.31
N GLN A 265 -6.68 -12.28 -3.63
CA GLN A 265 -7.16 -12.88 -4.87
C GLN A 265 -6.57 -12.09 -6.03
N ARG A 266 -5.83 -12.78 -6.90
CA ARG A 266 -5.41 -12.23 -8.20
C ARG A 266 -6.65 -11.66 -8.88
N ALA A 267 -6.81 -10.34 -8.86
CA ALA A 267 -7.91 -9.71 -9.55
C ALA A 267 -7.80 -10.11 -11.03
N PRO A 268 -8.77 -10.86 -11.58
CA PRO A 268 -8.95 -10.84 -13.02
C PRO A 268 -9.27 -9.39 -13.33
N ILE A 269 -8.57 -8.81 -14.28
CA ILE A 269 -8.93 -7.51 -14.83
C ILE A 269 -10.31 -7.69 -15.46
N VAL A 270 -11.36 -7.29 -14.74
CA VAL A 270 -12.70 -7.19 -15.30
C VAL A 270 -12.94 -5.71 -15.51
N SER A 271 -12.77 -5.26 -16.76
CA SER A 271 -13.30 -3.98 -17.20
C SER A 271 -14.82 -4.11 -17.29
N GLU A 272 -15.55 -3.08 -16.86
CA GLU A 272 -17.01 -2.99 -17.05
C GLU A 272 -17.43 -3.10 -18.54
N ALA A 273 -16.48 -3.01 -19.48
CA ALA A 273 -16.70 -3.28 -20.89
C ALA A 273 -17.03 -4.76 -21.21
N ASP A 274 -16.63 -5.74 -20.38
CA ASP A 274 -16.81 -7.17 -20.69
C ASP A 274 -18.17 -7.73 -20.26
N ILE A 275 -18.97 -6.97 -19.49
CA ILE A 275 -20.30 -7.43 -19.02
C ILE A 275 -21.34 -7.39 -20.16
N THR A 276 -21.06 -6.69 -21.26
CA THR A 276 -22.00 -6.55 -22.39
C THR A 276 -21.70 -7.40 -23.61
N SER A 277 -20.62 -8.19 -23.60
CA SER A 277 -20.30 -9.11 -24.70
C SER A 277 -20.12 -10.54 -24.19
N GLY A 278 -21.24 -11.28 -24.16
CA GLY A 278 -21.26 -12.73 -23.95
C GLY A 278 -20.57 -13.49 -25.09
N GLN A 279 -19.24 -13.49 -25.10
CA GLN A 279 -18.42 -14.41 -25.87
C GLN A 279 -17.34 -14.96 -24.94
N GLY A 280 -17.45 -16.25 -24.60
CA GLY A 280 -16.47 -16.95 -23.80
C GLY A 280 -15.09 -16.86 -24.45
N GLN A 281 -14.15 -16.22 -23.75
CA GLN A 281 -12.75 -16.24 -24.12
C GLN A 281 -12.06 -17.40 -23.43
N ALA A 282 -11.33 -18.17 -24.24
CA ALA A 282 -10.49 -19.27 -23.81
C ALA A 282 -9.39 -18.78 -22.85
N ALA A 283 -9.06 -19.62 -21.86
CA ALA A 283 -7.97 -19.38 -20.91
C ALA A 283 -6.67 -19.01 -21.64
N GLN A 284 -6.11 -17.84 -21.30
CA GLN A 284 -4.76 -17.47 -21.72
C GLN A 284 -3.75 -18.40 -21.02
N PRO A 285 -2.64 -18.79 -21.66
CA PRO A 285 -1.61 -19.60 -21.02
C PRO A 285 -0.98 -18.81 -19.86
N GLU A 286 -0.77 -19.48 -18.72
CA GLU A 286 -0.09 -18.87 -17.58
C GLU A 286 1.32 -18.37 -17.97
N PRO A 287 1.76 -17.21 -17.46
CA PRO A 287 3.11 -16.71 -17.73
C PRO A 287 4.17 -17.67 -17.19
N ILE A 288 5.24 -17.88 -17.97
CA ILE A 288 6.33 -18.83 -17.67
C ILE A 288 7.08 -18.43 -16.38
N PHE A 289 7.24 -17.13 -16.13
CA PHE A 289 7.90 -16.59 -14.95
C PHE A 289 6.96 -15.69 -14.15
N LYS A 290 6.97 -15.86 -12.82
CA LYS A 290 6.25 -15.02 -11.85
C LYS A 290 7.25 -14.05 -11.20
N ALA A 291 6.84 -12.81 -10.98
CA ALA A 291 7.66 -11.85 -10.23
C ALA A 291 7.83 -12.30 -8.77
N LEU A 292 9.04 -12.17 -8.23
CA LEU A 292 9.33 -12.52 -6.83
C LEU A 292 9.36 -11.27 -5.94
N PRO A 293 8.88 -11.38 -4.69
CA PRO A 293 8.98 -10.28 -3.73
C PRO A 293 10.44 -10.01 -3.31
N GLN A 294 10.70 -8.80 -2.81
CA GLN A 294 12.01 -8.40 -2.26
C GLN A 294 12.16 -8.95 -0.84
N VAL A 295 12.49 -10.23 -0.73
CA VAL A 295 12.59 -10.90 0.55
C VAL A 295 13.98 -11.48 0.72
N SER A 296 14.64 -11.14 1.83
CA SER A 296 15.93 -11.73 2.16
C SER A 296 15.75 -13.14 2.74
N ILE A 297 16.70 -14.03 2.44
CA ILE A 297 16.69 -15.38 2.99
C ILE A 297 16.81 -15.39 4.52
N THR A 298 17.57 -14.46 5.09
CA THR A 298 17.74 -14.32 6.54
C THR A 298 16.40 -14.05 7.24
N MET A 299 15.54 -13.23 6.63
CA MET A 299 14.20 -12.96 7.17
C MET A 299 13.29 -14.19 7.08
N MET A 300 13.34 -14.95 5.98
CA MET A 300 12.59 -16.22 5.87
C MET A 300 13.04 -17.23 6.93
N ILE A 301 14.35 -17.38 7.13
CA ILE A 301 14.91 -18.26 8.17
C ILE A 301 14.45 -17.80 9.56
N GLY A 302 14.58 -16.51 9.87
CA GLY A 302 14.16 -15.95 11.15
C GLY A 302 12.67 -16.14 11.42
N MET A 303 11.82 -15.99 10.41
CA MET A 303 10.38 -16.24 10.51
C MET A 303 10.08 -17.72 10.80
N MET A 304 10.71 -18.65 10.07
CA MET A 304 10.53 -20.08 10.30
C MET A 304 11.01 -20.50 11.69
N GLU A 305 12.16 -19.99 12.16
CA GLU A 305 12.67 -20.24 13.51
C GLU A 305 11.73 -19.70 14.60
N ALA A 306 11.22 -18.49 14.42
CA ALA A 306 10.27 -17.88 15.34
C ALA A 306 8.94 -18.65 15.42
N LEU A 307 8.48 -19.17 14.28
CA LEU A 307 7.27 -19.97 14.14
C LEU A 307 7.42 -21.36 14.75
N ALA A 308 8.58 -22.01 14.59
CA ALA A 308 8.89 -23.29 15.21
C ALA A 308 9.07 -23.19 16.75
N ALA A 309 9.55 -22.05 17.24
CA ALA A 309 9.80 -21.85 18.67
C ALA A 309 8.50 -21.85 19.51
N PRO A 310 8.52 -22.39 20.74
CA PRO A 310 7.39 -22.29 21.67
C PRO A 310 6.99 -20.81 21.93
N PRO A 311 5.70 -20.50 22.12
CA PRO A 311 4.55 -21.42 22.17
C PRO A 311 3.92 -21.75 20.80
N LEU A 312 4.48 -21.26 19.69
CA LEU A 312 3.86 -21.33 18.36
C LEU A 312 3.93 -22.74 17.74
N ASN A 313 5.02 -23.48 18.01
CA ASN A 313 5.17 -24.90 17.64
C ASN A 313 4.82 -25.20 16.17
N GLY A 314 5.19 -24.28 15.27
CA GLY A 314 4.99 -24.42 13.82
C GLY A 314 3.71 -23.78 13.28
N ARG A 315 2.83 -23.21 14.11
CA ARG A 315 1.61 -22.53 13.65
C ARG A 315 1.40 -21.19 14.37
N ALA A 316 1.03 -20.16 13.63
CA ALA A 316 0.65 -18.88 14.21
C ALA A 316 -0.35 -18.14 13.33
N ASP A 317 -1.25 -17.41 13.97
CA ASP A 317 -1.96 -16.30 13.36
C ASP A 317 -0.95 -15.22 12.91
N LEU A 318 -1.08 -14.74 11.67
CA LEU A 318 -0.13 -13.80 11.07
C LEU A 318 -0.01 -12.48 11.86
N PRO A 319 -1.11 -11.83 12.29
CA PRO A 319 -1.04 -10.67 13.20
C PRO A 319 -0.25 -10.94 14.49
N MET A 320 -0.48 -12.07 15.15
CA MET A 320 0.28 -12.43 16.36
C MET A 320 1.78 -12.66 16.04
N LEU A 321 2.08 -13.25 14.89
CA LEU A 321 3.46 -13.47 14.45
C LEU A 321 4.17 -12.16 14.09
N ALA A 322 3.46 -11.22 13.47
CA ALA A 322 3.96 -9.88 13.16
C ALA A 322 4.38 -9.13 14.44
N GLU A 323 3.53 -9.16 15.48
CA GLU A 323 3.82 -8.55 16.78
C GLU A 323 5.09 -9.18 17.42
N LYS A 324 5.19 -10.51 17.40
CA LYS A 324 6.35 -11.23 17.98
C LYS A 324 7.66 -10.92 17.25
N LEU A 325 7.59 -10.77 15.92
CA LEU A 325 8.75 -10.46 15.09
C LEU A 325 9.07 -8.96 15.01
N GLN A 326 8.23 -8.10 15.60
CA GLN A 326 8.30 -6.64 15.47
C GLN A 326 8.31 -6.20 14.00
N LEU A 327 7.53 -6.90 13.16
CA LEU A 327 7.35 -6.61 11.75
C LEU A 327 5.97 -6.02 11.52
N GLU A 328 5.85 -5.18 10.50
CA GLU A 328 4.54 -4.80 9.97
C GLU A 328 3.93 -5.99 9.21
N LEU A 329 2.60 -6.09 9.19
CA LEU A 329 1.90 -7.14 8.44
C LEU A 329 2.30 -7.12 6.94
N ASP A 330 2.53 -5.94 6.38
CA ASP A 330 2.95 -5.73 4.99
C ASP A 330 4.36 -6.28 4.68
N ASP A 331 5.24 -6.39 5.69
CA ASP A 331 6.54 -7.05 5.55
C ASP A 331 6.44 -8.57 5.76
N LEU A 332 5.43 -9.02 6.51
CA LEU A 332 5.21 -10.42 6.82
C LEU A 332 4.57 -11.20 5.66
N PHE A 333 3.69 -10.58 4.88
CA PHE A 333 3.03 -11.27 3.76
C PHE A 333 3.98 -11.71 2.65
N PRO A 334 4.91 -10.86 2.15
CA PRO A 334 5.90 -11.30 1.17
C PRO A 334 6.76 -12.46 1.68
N LEU A 335 7.06 -12.49 2.98
CA LEU A 335 7.77 -13.60 3.62
C LEU A 335 6.94 -14.89 3.59
N GLY A 336 5.67 -14.83 4.00
CA GLY A 336 4.75 -15.96 3.96
C GLY A 336 4.55 -16.50 2.54
N GLU A 337 4.28 -15.64 1.56
CA GLU A 337 4.13 -16.01 0.15
C GLU A 337 5.40 -16.67 -0.41
N SER A 338 6.59 -16.22 0.02
CA SER A 338 7.86 -16.82 -0.40
C SER A 338 8.07 -18.20 0.21
N LEU A 339 7.71 -18.38 1.49
CA LEU A 339 7.78 -19.68 2.16
C LEU A 339 6.77 -20.68 1.56
N GLU A 340 5.57 -20.22 1.21
CA GLU A 340 4.56 -21.02 0.53
C GLU A 340 5.01 -21.41 -0.89
N LEU A 341 5.55 -20.46 -1.65
CA LEU A 341 6.12 -20.74 -2.97
C LEU A 341 7.19 -21.83 -2.90
N LEU A 342 8.04 -21.80 -1.88
CA LEU A 342 9.12 -22.77 -1.66
C LEU A 342 8.66 -24.08 -1.01
N GLY A 343 7.37 -24.21 -0.66
CA GLY A 343 6.83 -25.39 0.01
C GLY A 343 7.29 -25.58 1.46
N LEU A 344 7.80 -24.52 2.11
CA LEU A 344 8.30 -24.53 3.48
C LEU A 344 7.21 -24.12 4.50
N ALA A 345 6.18 -23.42 4.05
CA ALA A 345 5.01 -23.10 4.85
C ALA A 345 3.73 -23.17 4.01
N GLU A 346 2.58 -23.18 4.67
CA GLU A 346 1.24 -23.08 4.08
C GLU A 346 0.53 -21.87 4.70
N LEU A 347 -0.18 -21.10 3.87
CA LEU A 347 -1.01 -19.98 4.32
C LEU A 347 -2.48 -20.41 4.28
N GLU A 348 -3.14 -20.44 5.44
CA GLU A 348 -4.55 -20.86 5.56
C GLU A 348 -5.34 -19.83 6.37
N ASP A 349 -6.34 -19.17 5.76
CA ASP A 349 -7.31 -18.29 6.45
C ASP A 349 -6.69 -17.25 7.43
N GLY A 350 -5.50 -16.72 7.10
CA GLY A 350 -4.78 -15.75 7.94
C GLY A 350 -3.77 -16.35 8.94
N ASP A 351 -3.69 -17.67 9.02
CA ASP A 351 -2.64 -18.41 9.72
C ASP A 351 -1.48 -18.75 8.76
N ILE A 352 -0.30 -18.95 9.34
CA ILE A 352 0.82 -19.63 8.70
C ILE A 352 1.20 -20.90 9.46
N LEU A 353 1.40 -21.98 8.71
CA LEU A 353 1.80 -23.29 9.20
C LEU A 353 3.11 -23.73 8.54
N LEU A 354 4.10 -24.18 9.31
CA LEU A 354 5.27 -24.84 8.72
C LEU A 354 4.88 -26.19 8.14
N THR A 355 5.31 -26.46 6.91
CA THR A 355 5.21 -27.81 6.33
C THR A 355 6.20 -28.75 7.02
N ASN A 356 6.09 -30.06 6.75
CA ASN A 356 7.10 -31.01 7.22
C ASN A 356 8.52 -30.62 6.75
N GLU A 357 8.64 -30.09 5.54
CA GLU A 357 9.92 -29.63 4.97
C GLU A 357 10.42 -28.37 5.70
N GLY A 358 9.52 -27.43 6.03
CA GLY A 358 9.85 -26.24 6.83
C GLY A 358 10.29 -26.57 8.25
N VAL A 359 9.62 -27.52 8.91
CA VAL A 359 10.03 -28.02 10.23
C VAL A 359 11.39 -28.71 10.14
N HIS A 360 11.60 -29.56 9.12
CA HIS A 360 12.88 -30.20 8.87
C HIS A 360 13.99 -29.17 8.69
N PHE A 361 13.78 -28.16 7.83
CA PHE A 361 14.69 -27.05 7.60
C PHE A 361 15.14 -26.37 8.90
N VAL A 362 14.20 -26.04 9.79
CA VAL A 362 14.53 -25.36 11.06
C VAL A 362 15.38 -26.24 11.98
N LEU A 363 15.13 -27.55 12.00
CA LEU A 363 15.83 -28.49 12.88
C LEU A 363 17.19 -28.94 12.34
N SER A 364 17.44 -28.74 11.05
CA SER A 364 18.66 -29.12 10.34
C SER A 364 19.84 -28.18 10.63
N ASP A 365 21.04 -28.71 10.44
CA ASP A 365 22.27 -27.92 10.42
C ASP A 365 22.39 -27.07 9.14
N LEU A 366 23.45 -26.26 9.05
CA LEU A 366 23.61 -25.31 7.94
C LEU A 366 23.70 -26.01 6.58
N ASP A 367 24.44 -27.12 6.48
CA ASP A 367 24.66 -27.79 5.20
C ASP A 367 23.37 -28.45 4.70
N GLU A 368 22.61 -29.05 5.61
CA GLU A 368 21.31 -29.63 5.28
C GLU A 368 20.25 -28.55 4.96
N ARG A 369 20.27 -27.40 5.64
CA ARG A 369 19.44 -26.22 5.28
C ARG A 369 19.72 -25.73 3.86
N LYS A 370 20.99 -25.67 3.45
CA LYS A 370 21.37 -25.31 2.08
C LYS A 370 20.81 -26.30 1.06
N ALA A 371 20.91 -27.60 1.36
CA ALA A 371 20.40 -28.65 0.48
C ALA A 371 18.88 -28.59 0.31
N ILE A 372 18.13 -28.40 1.40
CA ILE A 372 16.66 -28.25 1.38
C ILE A 372 16.27 -27.02 0.56
N MET A 373 16.88 -25.87 0.83
CA MET A 373 16.61 -24.63 0.10
C MET A 373 16.97 -24.76 -1.39
N GLY A 374 18.10 -25.39 -1.71
CA GLY A 374 18.51 -25.63 -3.09
C GLY A 374 17.52 -26.49 -3.85
N HIS A 375 17.02 -27.56 -3.21
CA HIS A 375 15.97 -28.41 -3.78
C HIS A 375 14.67 -27.61 -4.02
N ALA A 376 14.22 -26.85 -3.02
CA ALA A 376 13.03 -26.01 -3.12
C ALA A 376 13.13 -24.99 -4.25
N LEU A 377 14.27 -24.29 -4.35
CA LEU A 377 14.49 -23.28 -5.39
C LEU A 377 14.50 -23.89 -6.81
N ILE A 378 15.19 -25.02 -7.03
CA ILE A 378 15.21 -25.68 -8.35
C ILE A 378 13.83 -26.19 -8.74
N HIS A 379 13.05 -26.70 -7.78
CA HIS A 379 11.75 -27.30 -8.04
C HIS A 379 10.64 -26.26 -8.23
N HIS A 380 10.64 -25.19 -7.42
CA HIS A 380 9.53 -24.24 -7.33
C HIS A 380 9.80 -22.89 -7.99
N VAL A 381 11.06 -22.54 -8.32
CA VAL A 381 11.43 -21.27 -8.95
C VAL A 381 11.97 -21.52 -10.37
N PRO A 382 11.13 -21.39 -11.43
CA PRO A 382 11.54 -21.68 -12.81
C PRO A 382 12.78 -20.92 -13.29
N LEU A 383 12.96 -19.68 -12.81
CA LEU A 383 14.13 -18.86 -13.15
C LEU A 383 15.43 -19.48 -12.61
N VAL A 384 15.45 -19.95 -11.36
CA VAL A 384 16.61 -20.63 -10.76
C VAL A 384 16.96 -21.86 -11.58
N LYS A 385 15.96 -22.68 -11.90
CA LYS A 385 16.14 -23.89 -12.72
C LYS A 385 16.73 -23.57 -14.09
N THR A 386 16.25 -22.50 -14.72
CA THR A 386 16.70 -22.07 -16.06
C THR A 386 18.15 -21.58 -16.01
N ILE A 387 18.50 -20.72 -15.05
CA ILE A 387 19.87 -20.25 -14.85
C ILE A 387 20.80 -21.42 -14.60
N ARG A 388 20.45 -22.32 -13.67
CA ARG A 388 21.26 -23.50 -13.34
C ARG A 388 21.48 -24.40 -14.55
N SER A 389 20.43 -24.71 -15.31
CA SER A 389 20.53 -25.53 -16.54
C SER A 389 21.48 -24.89 -17.57
N VAL A 390 21.41 -23.58 -17.76
CA VAL A 390 22.30 -22.87 -18.70
C VAL A 390 23.75 -22.89 -18.23
N LEU A 391 24.00 -22.77 -16.92
CA LEU A 391 25.35 -22.86 -16.36
C LEU A 391 25.92 -24.28 -16.46
N ASP A 392 25.11 -25.31 -16.22
CA ASP A 392 25.52 -26.72 -16.32
C ASP A 392 25.82 -27.13 -17.78
N GLU A 393 25.08 -26.59 -18.76
CA GLU A 393 25.28 -26.90 -20.19
C GLU A 393 26.49 -26.19 -20.81
N ARG A 394 26.94 -25.07 -20.24
CA ARG A 394 28.01 -24.27 -20.80
C ARG A 394 29.38 -24.74 -20.29
N PRO A 395 30.36 -25.00 -21.19
CA PRO A 395 31.71 -25.38 -20.77
C PRO A 395 32.42 -24.34 -19.89
N THR A 396 32.00 -23.07 -19.99
CA THR A 396 32.57 -21.97 -19.21
C THR A 396 31.85 -21.77 -17.87
N HIS A 397 30.80 -22.54 -17.58
CA HIS A 397 29.92 -22.40 -16.41
C HIS A 397 29.53 -20.95 -16.11
N THR A 398 29.29 -20.17 -17.18
CA THR A 398 29.01 -18.72 -17.09
C THR A 398 27.90 -18.30 -18.05
N ALA A 399 27.04 -17.39 -17.60
CA ALA A 399 25.94 -16.86 -18.39
C ALA A 399 25.71 -15.38 -18.13
N ASN A 400 25.54 -14.59 -19.19
CA ASN A 400 25.24 -13.16 -19.08
C ASN A 400 23.80 -12.98 -18.55
N ALA A 401 23.62 -12.05 -17.61
CA ALA A 401 22.34 -11.80 -16.96
C ALA A 401 21.30 -11.10 -17.86
N GLU A 402 21.74 -10.33 -18.87
CA GLU A 402 20.89 -9.67 -19.85
C GLU A 402 19.92 -10.65 -20.51
N ARG A 403 20.38 -11.84 -20.88
CA ARG A 403 19.52 -12.90 -21.43
C ARG A 403 18.33 -13.23 -20.51
N PHE A 404 18.58 -13.41 -19.22
CA PHE A 404 17.53 -13.78 -18.28
C PHE A 404 16.63 -12.59 -17.94
N ARG A 405 17.18 -11.36 -17.95
CA ARG A 405 16.39 -10.14 -17.84
C ARG A 405 15.43 -10.00 -19.02
N ASP A 406 15.91 -10.20 -20.25
CA ASP A 406 15.08 -10.19 -21.46
C ASP A 406 13.97 -11.25 -21.38
N GLU A 407 14.28 -12.48 -20.93
CA GLU A 407 13.31 -13.55 -20.76
C GLU A 407 12.24 -13.22 -19.69
N LEU A 408 12.62 -12.55 -18.59
CA LEU A 408 11.68 -12.07 -17.58
C LEU A 408 10.83 -10.91 -18.10
N GLU A 409 11.43 -9.99 -18.86
CA GLU A 409 10.76 -8.81 -19.41
C GLU A 409 9.64 -9.15 -20.40
N VAL A 410 9.60 -10.39 -20.90
CA VAL A 410 8.45 -10.92 -21.65
C VAL A 410 7.17 -11.00 -20.79
N SER A 411 7.30 -11.26 -19.49
CA SER A 411 6.16 -11.45 -18.58
C SER A 411 6.06 -10.44 -17.42
N MET A 412 7.05 -9.56 -17.24
CA MET A 412 7.04 -8.53 -16.19
C MET A 412 7.81 -7.27 -16.61
N SER A 413 7.69 -6.16 -15.87
CA SER A 413 8.43 -4.93 -16.17
C SER A 413 9.94 -5.08 -15.91
N PRO A 414 10.81 -4.24 -16.51
CA PRO A 414 12.25 -4.25 -16.24
C PRO A 414 12.63 -4.09 -14.76
N ASP A 415 11.88 -3.31 -13.99
CA ASP A 415 12.15 -3.14 -12.55
C ASP A 415 11.82 -4.41 -11.76
N TYR A 416 10.69 -5.07 -12.05
CA TYR A 416 10.39 -6.40 -11.50
C TYR A 416 11.34 -7.48 -12.00
N ALA A 417 11.81 -7.42 -13.24
CA ALA A 417 12.81 -8.36 -13.76
C ALA A 417 14.12 -8.22 -12.98
N ARG A 418 14.61 -6.98 -12.80
CA ARG A 418 15.80 -6.67 -11.99
C ARG A 418 15.63 -7.13 -10.54
N GLN A 419 14.52 -6.78 -9.92
CA GLN A 419 14.18 -7.19 -8.55
C GLN A 419 14.12 -8.72 -8.42
N THR A 420 13.41 -9.39 -9.32
CA THR A 420 13.25 -10.86 -9.31
C THR A 420 14.61 -11.52 -9.45
N LEU A 421 15.47 -10.98 -10.32
CA LEU A 421 16.84 -11.45 -10.48
C LEU A 421 17.67 -11.25 -9.21
N GLN A 422 17.58 -10.10 -8.56
CA GLN A 422 18.27 -9.82 -7.29
C GLN A 422 17.80 -10.75 -6.17
N THR A 423 16.49 -10.99 -6.04
CA THR A 423 15.93 -11.95 -5.09
C THR A 423 16.47 -13.35 -5.36
N VAL A 424 16.45 -13.79 -6.62
CA VAL A 424 16.99 -15.11 -7.02
C VAL A 424 18.47 -15.23 -6.71
N VAL A 425 19.28 -14.20 -6.99
CA VAL A 425 20.72 -14.18 -6.64
C VAL A 425 20.90 -14.38 -5.14
N GLY A 426 20.17 -13.62 -4.32
CA GLY A 426 20.26 -13.73 -2.86
C GLY A 426 19.90 -15.12 -2.33
N TRP A 427 18.83 -15.72 -2.86
CA TRP A 427 18.39 -17.05 -2.46
C TRP A 427 19.32 -18.16 -2.95
N ALA A 428 19.76 -18.08 -4.21
CA ALA A 428 20.64 -19.06 -4.85
C ALA A 428 22.04 -19.08 -4.22
N ARG A 429 22.57 -17.91 -3.82
CA ARG A 429 23.87 -17.81 -3.14
C ARG A 429 23.87 -18.53 -1.80
N PHE A 430 22.79 -18.40 -1.01
CA PHE A 430 22.67 -19.15 0.26
C PHE A 430 22.69 -20.65 0.02
N ALA A 431 21.96 -21.13 -1.00
CA ALA A 431 21.87 -22.54 -1.33
C ALA A 431 23.05 -23.07 -2.19
N GLU A 432 24.08 -22.25 -2.41
CA GLU A 432 25.29 -22.60 -3.19
C GLU A 432 24.98 -23.12 -4.60
N LEU A 433 23.89 -22.63 -5.21
CA LEU A 433 23.46 -23.07 -6.54
C LEU A 433 24.25 -22.40 -7.67
N PHE A 434 24.56 -21.12 -7.52
CA PHE A 434 25.38 -20.30 -8.41
C PHE A 434 25.62 -18.94 -7.74
N ASP A 435 26.60 -18.19 -8.25
CA ASP A 435 26.90 -16.82 -7.82
C ASP A 435 26.76 -15.83 -8.99
N PHE A 436 26.83 -14.54 -8.68
CA PHE A 436 26.61 -13.42 -9.58
C PHE A 436 27.71 -12.35 -9.42
N ASP A 437 28.37 -12.05 -10.54
CA ASP A 437 29.39 -11.01 -10.67
C ASP A 437 28.70 -9.72 -11.11
N GLU A 438 28.57 -8.76 -10.18
CA GLU A 438 27.92 -7.46 -10.43
C GLU A 438 28.67 -6.60 -11.44
N GLU A 439 30.02 -6.65 -11.46
CA GLU A 439 30.83 -5.85 -12.39
C GLU A 439 30.75 -6.42 -13.81
N GLY A 440 30.74 -7.74 -13.93
CA GLY A 440 30.65 -8.46 -15.21
C GLY A 440 29.23 -8.73 -15.70
N ASP A 441 28.20 -8.43 -14.90
CA ASP A 441 26.78 -8.72 -15.13
C ASP A 441 26.53 -10.16 -15.62
N ARG A 442 27.08 -11.12 -14.86
CA ARG A 442 27.08 -12.54 -15.24
C ARG A 442 26.92 -13.48 -14.05
N PHE A 443 26.20 -14.55 -14.29
CA PHE A 443 26.12 -15.71 -13.41
C PHE A 443 27.29 -16.66 -13.65
N PHE A 444 27.76 -17.32 -12.58
CA PHE A 444 28.81 -18.32 -12.66
C PHE A 444 28.64 -19.42 -11.60
N LEU A 445 29.24 -20.58 -11.84
CA LEU A 445 29.48 -21.59 -10.80
C LEU A 445 30.88 -21.39 -10.24
N GLU A 446 31.03 -21.40 -8.92
CA GLU A 446 32.35 -21.54 -8.32
C GLU A 446 32.92 -22.91 -8.72
N ASP A 447 34.15 -22.94 -9.24
CA ASP A 447 34.84 -24.21 -9.49
C ASP A 447 34.97 -24.91 -8.13
N ASP A 448 34.34 -26.07 -7.98
CA ASP A 448 34.65 -27.01 -6.90
C ASP A 448 36.14 -27.34 -7.04
N GLY A 449 36.97 -26.65 -6.27
CA GLY A 449 38.41 -26.80 -6.27
C GLY A 449 38.80 -28.24 -6.00
N VAL A 450 38.98 -29.03 -7.06
CA VAL A 450 39.79 -30.24 -7.04
C VAL A 450 41.23 -29.79 -7.23
N GLU A 451 41.91 -29.47 -6.13
CA GLU A 451 43.35 -29.72 -6.00
C GLU A 451 43.60 -30.98 -5.17
#